data_AF-A0A402DLE6-F1
#
_entry.id   AF-A0A402DLE6-F1
#
_cell.length_a   1.000
_cell.length_b   1.000
_cell.length_c   1.000
_cell.angle_alpha   90.00
_cell.angle_beta   90.00
_cell.angle_gamma   90.00
#
_symmetry.space_group_name_H-M   'P 1'
#
loop_
_entity.id
_entity.type
_entity.pdbx_description
1 polymer ?
#
loop_
_entity_poly.entity_id
_entity_poly.type
_entity_poly.pdbx_seq_one_letter_code
_entity_poly.pdbx_strand_id
1 'polypeptide(L)' 'MNQSTEIEVKNLDHLGLVAGIIDEIGIVEIINEQVSIERGEIVTAGQVVKVIILNGLGFVS' A
#
# COMPACT_ATOMS: atom_id res chain seq x y z
N MET A 1 1.57 26.31 22.44
CA MET A 1 0.38 25.48 22.11
C MET A 1 0.89 24.06 21.91
N ASN A 2 0.67 23.15 22.86
CA ASN A 2 0.97 21.74 22.65
C ASN A 2 -0.15 21.17 21.77
N GLN A 3 0.14 20.91 20.50
CA GLN A 3 -0.74 20.08 19.68
C GLN A 3 -0.56 18.64 20.15
N SER A 4 -1.53 18.12 20.88
CA SER A 4 -1.68 16.68 21.10
C SER A 4 -1.89 16.04 19.73
N THR A 5 -0.94 15.23 19.28
CA THR A 5 -1.10 14.45 18.05
C THR A 5 -2.17 13.40 18.31
N GLU A 6 -3.34 13.55 17.69
CA GLU A 6 -4.40 12.58 17.79
C GLU A 6 -3.97 11.32 17.00
N ILE A 7 -3.85 10.19 17.69
CA ILE A 7 -3.49 8.92 17.07
C ILE A 7 -4.78 8.30 16.53
N GLU A 8 -4.88 8.18 15.21
CA GLU A 8 -5.96 7.45 14.56
C GLU A 8 -5.54 5.99 14.33
N VAL A 9 -6.40 5.06 14.75
CA VAL A 9 -6.22 3.61 14.51
C VAL A 9 -7.36 3.13 13.64
N LYS A 10 -7.04 2.60 12.45
CA LYS A 10 -8.00 2.00 11.53
C LYS A 10 -7.74 0.50 11.40
N ASN A 11 -8.79 -0.32 11.47
CA ASN A 11 -8.68 -1.74 11.19
C ASN A 11 -8.54 -1.97 9.68
N LEU A 12 -7.66 -2.89 9.29
CA LEU A 12 -7.52 -3.35 7.91
C LEU A 12 -8.49 -4.49 7.57
N ASP A 13 -9.17 -5.07 8.56
CA ASP A 13 -10.03 -6.24 8.41
C ASP A 13 -9.35 -7.36 7.59
N HIS A 14 -10.03 -7.85 6.56
CA HIS A 14 -9.53 -8.88 5.64
C HIS A 14 -8.48 -8.34 4.65
N LEU A 15 -8.37 -7.02 4.49
CA LEU A 15 -7.44 -6.39 3.54
C LEU A 15 -5.98 -6.56 3.97
N GLY A 16 -5.72 -6.80 5.26
CA GLY A 16 -4.39 -7.18 5.74
C GLY A 16 -3.91 -8.51 5.14
N LEU A 17 -4.81 -9.49 5.00
CA LEU A 17 -4.48 -10.77 4.35
C LEU A 17 -4.28 -10.59 2.84
N VAL A 18 -5.14 -9.80 2.19
CA VAL A 18 -5.00 -9.47 0.78
C VAL A 18 -3.66 -8.79 0.51
N ALA A 19 -3.26 -7.84 1.36
CA ALA A 19 -1.97 -7.18 1.29
C ALA A 19 -0.80 -8.17 1.40
N GLY A 20 -0.89 -9.17 2.28
CA GLY A 20 0.10 -10.23 2.40
C GLY A 20 0.17 -11.12 1.15
N ILE A 21 -0.97 -11.49 0.58
CA ILE A 21 -1.03 -12.29 -0.66
C ILE A 21 -0.40 -11.52 -1.83
N ILE A 22 -0.68 -10.21 -1.96
CA ILE A 22 -0.09 -9.37 -3.01
C ILE A 22 1.44 -9.42 -2.98
N ASP A 23 2.04 -9.39 -1.78
CA ASP A 23 3.49 -9.53 -1.62
C ASP A 23 3.96 -10.96 -1.92
N GLU A 24 3.24 -11.97 -1.44
CA GLU A 24 3.60 -13.38 -1.62
C GLU A 24 3.64 -13.80 -3.09
N ILE A 25 2.72 -13.29 -3.91
CA ILE A 25 2.66 -13.59 -5.35
C ILE A 25 3.55 -12.66 -6.20
N GLY A 26 4.24 -11.70 -5.59
CA GLY A 26 5.24 -10.87 -6.25
C GLY A 26 4.70 -9.73 -7.11
N ILE A 27 3.46 -9.26 -6.89
CA ILE A 27 2.87 -8.18 -7.70
C ILE A 27 3.72 -6.90 -7.61
N VAL A 28 4.22 -6.58 -6.42
CA VAL A 28 4.98 -5.34 -6.20
C VAL A 28 6.27 -5.36 -7.04
N GLU A 29 6.96 -6.49 -7.02
CA GLU A 29 8.21 -6.74 -7.74
C GLU A 29 7.98 -6.67 -9.25
N ILE A 30 6.96 -7.38 -9.75
CA ILE A 30 6.60 -7.39 -11.17
C ILE A 30 6.36 -5.96 -11.67
N ILE A 31 5.57 -5.16 -10.94
CA ILE A 31 5.28 -3.78 -11.34
C ILE A 31 6.55 -2.92 -11.31
N ASN A 32 7.38 -3.07 -10.28
CA ASN A 32 8.64 -2.32 -10.18
C ASN A 32 9.62 -2.68 -11.31
N GLU A 33 9.64 -3.94 -11.76
CA GLU A 33 10.42 -4.36 -12.92
C GLU A 33 9.91 -3.76 -14.22
N GLN A 34 8.59 -3.61 -14.39
CA GLN A 34 7.99 -3.04 -15.60
C GLN A 34 8.14 -1.51 -15.67
N VAL A 35 7.98 -0.82 -14.55
CA VAL A 35 7.98 0.65 -14.49
C VAL A 35 9.39 1.21 -14.21
N SER A 36 10.31 0.38 -13.71
CA SER A 36 11.57 0.79 -13.09
C SER A 36 11.36 1.64 -11.83
N ILE A 37 12.32 1.57 -10.89
CA ILE A 37 12.31 2.40 -9.67
C ILE A 37 13.20 3.62 -9.91
N GLU A 38 12.64 4.81 -9.73
CA GLU A 38 13.38 6.07 -9.87
C GLU A 38 13.98 6.57 -8.55
N ARG A 39 15.10 7.31 -8.65
CA ARG A 39 15.70 7.96 -7.48
C ARG A 39 14.82 9.11 -7.01
N GLY A 40 14.39 9.04 -5.75
CA GLY A 40 13.54 10.06 -5.12
C GLY A 40 12.09 9.62 -4.94
N GLU A 41 11.72 8.42 -5.39
CA GLU A 41 10.45 7.80 -5.02
C GLU A 41 10.34 7.64 -3.50
N ILE A 42 9.26 8.18 -2.92
CA ILE A 42 8.91 7.95 -1.51
C ILE A 42 8.26 6.57 -1.35
N VAL A 43 7.50 6.15 -2.37
CA VAL A 43 6.89 4.84 -2.52
C VAL A 43 7.05 4.39 -3.97
N THR A 44 7.30 3.11 -4.18
CA THR A 44 7.51 2.53 -5.51
C THR A 44 6.19 2.34 -6.26
N ALA A 45 6.24 2.27 -7.59
CA ALA A 45 5.06 2.01 -8.42
C ALA A 45 4.29 0.74 -7.99
N GLY A 46 5.00 -0.34 -7.63
CA GLY A 46 4.39 -1.58 -7.13
C GLY A 46 3.65 -1.39 -5.81
N GLN A 47 4.21 -0.59 -4.89
CA GLN A 47 3.53 -0.24 -3.64
C GLN A 47 2.28 0.62 -3.89
N VAL A 48 2.34 1.55 -4.84
CA VAL A 48 1.16 2.34 -5.26
C VAL A 48 0.07 1.42 -5.79
N VAL A 49 0.41 0.47 -6.68
CA VAL A 49 -0.55 -0.50 -7.24
C VAL A 49 -1.15 -1.39 -6.14
N LYS A 50 -0.35 -1.86 -5.18
CA LYS A 50 -0.85 -2.60 -4.01
C LYS A 50 -1.95 -1.81 -3.29
N VAL A 51 -1.72 -0.52 -3.02
CA VAL A 51 -2.71 0.34 -2.37
C VAL A 51 -3.93 0.59 -3.26
N ILE A 52 -3.75 0.76 -4.57
CA ILE A 52 -4.87 0.88 -5.53
C ILE A 52 -5.78 -0.36 -5.46
N ILE A 53 -5.20 -1.56 -5.38
CA ILE A 53 -5.95 -2.81 -5.25
C ILE A 53 -6.74 -2.83 -3.93
N LEU A 54 -6.08 -2.53 -2.80
CA LEU A 54 -6.75 -2.49 -1.50
C LEU A 54 -7.87 -1.43 -1.44
N ASN A 55 -7.66 -0.27 -2.05
CA ASN A 55 -8.67 0.77 -2.18
C ASN A 55 -9.86 0.29 -3.03
N GLY A 56 -9.59 -0.36 -4.15
CA GLY A 56 -10.61 -0.96 -5.00
C GLY A 56 -11.42 -2.08 -4.34
N LEU A 57 -10.87 -2.70 -3.29
CA LEU A 57 -11.52 -3.75 -2.50
C LEU A 57 -12.24 -3.24 -1.23
N GLY A 58 -12.24 -1.93 -0.98
CA GLY A 58 -13.02 -1.32 0.12
C GLY A 58 -12.20 -0.69 1.25
N PHE A 59 -10.91 -0.41 1.08
CA PHE A 59 -10.14 0.31 2.11
C PHE A 59 -10.57 1.79 2.27
N VAL A 60 -11.02 2.41 1.17
CA VAL A 60 -11.36 3.86 1.09
C VAL A 60 -12.85 4.15 1.30
N SER A 61 -13.67 3.14 1.59
CA SER A 61 -15.04 3.34 2.06
C SER A 61 -15.12 3.73 3.53
#